data_AF-A0A3S2A9K0-F1
#
_entry.id   AF-A0A3S2A9K0-F1
#
_cell.length_a   1.000
_cell.length_b   1.000
_cell.length_c   1.000
_cell.angle_alpha   90.00
_cell.angle_beta   90.00
_cell.angle_gamma   90.00
#
_symmetry.space_group_name_H-M   'P 1'
#
loop_
_entity.id
_entity.type
_entity.pdbx_description
1 polymer ?
#
loop_
_entity_poly.entity_id
_entity_poly.type
_entity_poly.pdbx_seq_one_letter_code
_entity_poly.pdbx_strand_id
1 'polypeptide(L)'
;TYTIEGGFPTARFWTLYAADQSLSVVETGKSRLAALQSYGVVRQPDNSVIISAGHHPMPGNWLLTDGFGRMYFVLTFYDTPIASSTGLSDVSLPRIVKVGCNA
;
A
#
# COMPACT_ATOMS: atom_id res chain seq x y z
N THR A 1 -13.67 0.41 -2.49
CA THR A 1 -12.54 1.34 -2.58
C THR A 1 -12.02 1.62 -1.19
N TYR A 2 -10.71 1.53 -1.04
CA TYR A 2 -9.99 1.84 0.20
C TYR A 2 -8.96 2.93 -0.08
N THR A 3 -8.60 3.67 0.96
CA THR A 3 -7.46 4.59 0.95
C THR A 3 -6.42 4.06 1.94
N ILE A 4 -5.17 4.05 1.54
CA ILE A 4 -4.02 3.76 2.40
C ILE A 4 -3.28 5.09 2.57
N GLU A 5 -3.33 5.66 3.77
CA GLU A 5 -2.88 7.03 4.00
C GLU A 5 -2.01 7.19 5.25
N GLY A 6 -1.07 8.13 5.15
CA GLY A 6 -0.24 8.58 6.26
C GLY A 6 1.26 8.44 6.00
N GLY A 7 2.02 8.45 7.09
CA GLY A 7 3.46 8.23 7.07
C GLY A 7 3.79 6.77 6.79
N PHE A 8 4.80 6.56 5.95
CA PHE A 8 5.46 5.26 5.81
C PHE A 8 6.71 5.30 6.68
N PRO A 9 6.97 4.27 7.50
CA PRO A 9 8.20 4.17 8.26
C PRO A 9 9.45 4.36 7.41
N THR A 10 10.52 4.81 8.06
CA THR A 10 11.84 4.95 7.42
C THR A 10 12.30 3.61 6.87
N ALA A 11 12.59 3.58 5.59
CA ALA A 11 13.21 2.47 4.88
C ALA A 11 13.91 3.03 3.65
N ARG A 12 14.97 2.37 3.18
CA ARG A 12 15.61 2.76 1.92
C ARG A 12 14.66 2.59 0.74
N PHE A 13 13.85 1.54 0.77
CA PHE A 13 12.89 1.21 -0.26
C PHE A 13 11.70 0.46 0.34
N TRP A 14 10.51 0.61 -0.24
CA TRP A 14 9.36 -0.21 0.11
C TRP A 14 8.49 -0.54 -1.10
N THR A 15 7.77 -1.66 -1.02
CA THR A 15 6.75 -2.08 -1.98
C THR A 15 5.42 -2.29 -1.29
N LEU A 16 4.33 -2.05 -2.02
CA LEU A 16 2.97 -2.29 -1.57
C LEU A 16 2.18 -3.01 -2.66
N TYR A 17 1.52 -4.12 -2.33
CA TYR A 17 0.63 -4.81 -3.25
C TYR A 17 -0.62 -5.32 -2.54
N ALA A 18 -1.68 -5.56 -3.33
CA ALA A 18 -2.87 -6.25 -2.85
C ALA A 18 -2.67 -7.77 -2.98
N ALA A 19 -3.08 -8.51 -1.94
CA ALA A 19 -2.89 -9.95 -1.85
C ALA A 19 -4.17 -10.69 -1.44
N ASP A 20 -4.25 -11.96 -1.83
CA ASP A 20 -5.30 -12.87 -1.39
C ASP A 20 -4.98 -13.47 0.00
N GLN A 21 -5.79 -14.44 0.45
CA GLN A 21 -5.61 -15.11 1.74
C GLN A 21 -4.32 -15.95 1.84
N SER A 22 -3.70 -16.32 0.72
CA SER A 22 -2.40 -16.98 0.68
C SER A 22 -1.23 -15.98 0.75
N LEU A 23 -1.53 -14.69 0.82
CA LEU A 23 -0.59 -13.57 0.69
C LEU A 23 0.10 -13.52 -0.68
N SER A 24 -0.46 -14.21 -1.67
CA SER A 24 -0.05 -14.09 -3.07
C SER A 24 -0.63 -12.84 -3.68
N VAL A 25 0.10 -12.21 -4.61
CA VAL A 25 -0.36 -11.01 -5.33
C VAL A 25 -1.71 -11.31 -5.99
N VAL A 26 -2.68 -10.40 -5.84
CA VAL A 26 -3.97 -10.49 -6.55
C VAL A 26 -3.71 -10.42 -8.05
N GLU A 27 -4.10 -11.46 -8.77
CA GLU A 27 -4.09 -11.46 -10.23
C GLU A 27 -5.22 -10.59 -10.76
N THR A 28 -4.88 -9.58 -11.55
CA THR A 28 -5.85 -8.61 -12.09
C THR A 28 -6.12 -8.81 -13.58
N GLY A 29 -5.54 -9.84 -14.20
CA GLY A 29 -5.58 -10.07 -15.64
C GLY A 29 -4.95 -8.96 -16.49
N LYS A 30 -4.16 -8.05 -15.89
CA LYS A 30 -3.46 -6.96 -16.57
C LYS A 30 -1.96 -7.25 -16.63
N SER A 31 -1.30 -6.73 -17.66
CA SER A 31 0.16 -6.86 -17.83
C SER A 31 0.95 -6.17 -16.70
N ARG A 32 0.39 -5.10 -16.12
CA ARG A 32 0.99 -4.41 -14.99
C ARG A 32 0.58 -5.11 -13.69
N LEU A 33 1.58 -5.50 -12.89
CA LEU A 33 1.37 -5.97 -11.53
C LEU A 33 0.65 -4.90 -10.69
N ALA A 34 -0.32 -5.34 -9.89
CA ALA A 34 -1.03 -4.53 -8.91
C ALA A 34 -0.11 -4.23 -7.70
N ALA A 35 0.94 -3.46 -7.95
CA ALA A 35 1.94 -3.08 -6.96
C ALA A 35 2.44 -1.63 -7.15
N LEU A 36 2.86 -1.03 -6.04
CA LEU A 36 3.47 0.28 -5.93
C LEU A 36 4.82 0.16 -5.22
N GLN A 37 5.68 1.17 -5.43
CA GLN A 37 7.00 1.24 -4.84
C GLN A 37 7.39 2.67 -4.46
N SER A 38 8.24 2.82 -3.45
CA SER A 38 8.54 4.08 -2.76
C SER A 38 9.11 5.23 -3.59
N TYR A 39 9.84 4.93 -4.66
CA TYR A 39 10.39 5.92 -5.61
C TYR A 39 9.39 6.33 -6.70
N GLY A 40 8.32 5.58 -6.89
CA GLY A 40 7.30 5.84 -7.91
C GLY A 40 6.05 6.50 -7.36
N VAL A 41 5.91 6.58 -6.03
CA VAL A 41 4.76 7.25 -5.42
C VAL A 41 4.95 8.77 -5.37
N VAL A 42 3.85 9.46 -5.60
CA VAL A 42 3.71 10.89 -5.39
C VAL A 42 3.44 11.14 -3.91
N ARG A 43 4.24 11.99 -3.29
CA ARG A 43 4.12 12.34 -1.86
C ARG A 43 3.41 13.67 -1.69
N GLN A 44 2.75 13.81 -0.55
CA GLN A 44 2.21 15.08 -0.08
C GLN A 44 3.34 15.99 0.44
N PRO A 45 3.09 17.31 0.61
CA PRO A 45 4.10 18.24 1.13
C PRO A 45 4.63 17.88 2.53
N ASP A 46 3.83 17.20 3.34
CA ASP A 46 4.20 16.71 4.68
C ASP A 46 4.91 15.33 4.65
N ASN A 47 5.32 14.87 3.45
CA ASN A 47 5.93 13.57 3.19
C ASN A 47 5.00 12.36 3.38
N SER A 48 3.73 12.55 3.74
CA SER A 48 2.73 11.48 3.74
C SER A 48 2.43 11.00 2.32
N VAL A 49 1.85 9.81 2.23
CA VAL A 49 1.43 9.20 0.98
C VAL A 49 -0.04 8.84 1.09
N ILE A 50 -0.83 9.15 0.06
CA ILE A 50 -2.23 8.75 -0.07
C ILE A 50 -2.31 7.82 -1.28
N ILE A 51 -2.80 6.60 -1.07
CA ILE A 51 -2.95 5.57 -2.11
C ILE A 51 -4.39 5.16 -2.19
N SER A 52 -5.00 5.34 -3.36
CA SER A 52 -6.34 4.85 -3.63
C SER A 52 -6.28 3.42 -4.14
N ALA A 53 -6.93 2.49 -3.44
CA ALA A 53 -7.03 1.08 -3.80
C ALA A 53 -8.44 0.76 -4.31
N GLY A 54 -8.55 0.36 -5.57
CA GLY A 54 -9.83 0.10 -6.21
C GLY A 54 -9.71 -0.43 -7.65
N HIS A 55 -10.82 -0.91 -8.19
CA HIS A 55 -10.91 -1.46 -9.54
C HIS A 55 -10.78 -0.38 -10.64
N HIS A 56 -11.34 0.81 -10.40
CA HIS A 56 -11.29 1.92 -11.37
C HIS A 56 -10.00 2.74 -11.24
N PRO A 57 -9.43 3.22 -12.36
CA PRO A 57 -8.31 4.14 -12.35
C PRO A 57 -8.59 5.40 -11.53
N MET A 58 -7.65 5.76 -10.67
CA MET A 58 -7.71 6.97 -9.84
C MET A 58 -6.45 7.81 -10.02
N PRO A 59 -6.54 9.14 -9.88
CA PRO A 59 -5.38 10.01 -10.02
C PRO A 59 -4.35 9.78 -8.90
N GLY A 60 -3.09 10.11 -9.18
CA GLY A 60 -1.99 9.99 -8.23
C GLY A 60 -1.57 8.55 -8.00
N ASN A 61 -1.43 8.16 -6.73
CA ASN A 61 -1.06 6.80 -6.38
C ASN A 61 -2.30 5.90 -6.42
N TRP A 62 -2.40 5.07 -7.45
CA TRP A 62 -3.48 4.13 -7.60
C TRP A 62 -2.96 2.69 -7.57
N LEU A 63 -3.56 1.89 -6.69
CA LEU A 63 -3.35 0.46 -6.58
C LEU A 63 -4.58 -0.26 -7.13
N LEU A 64 -4.42 -0.93 -8.28
CA LEU A 64 -5.48 -1.75 -8.84
C LEU A 64 -5.80 -2.90 -7.88
N THR A 65 -7.07 -3.05 -7.52
CA THR A 65 -7.57 -4.19 -6.74
C THR A 65 -8.78 -4.75 -7.45
N ASP A 66 -8.83 -6.06 -7.63
CA ASP A 66 -9.93 -6.75 -8.31
C ASP A 66 -10.35 -8.01 -7.54
N GLY A 67 -11.49 -8.58 -7.90
CA GLY A 67 -12.06 -9.77 -7.28
C GLY A 67 -12.92 -9.49 -6.05
N PHE A 68 -13.36 -10.57 -5.41
CA PHE A 68 -14.28 -10.55 -4.26
C PHE A 68 -13.70 -11.33 -3.08
N GLY A 69 -14.03 -10.92 -1.86
CA GLY A 69 -13.64 -11.60 -0.63
C GLY A 69 -12.64 -10.82 0.22
N ARG A 70 -11.96 -11.52 1.13
CA ARG A 70 -10.91 -10.93 1.96
C ARG A 70 -9.69 -10.60 1.11
N MET A 71 -9.20 -9.40 1.28
CA MET A 71 -7.99 -8.88 0.65
C MET A 71 -7.06 -8.37 1.73
N TYR A 72 -5.76 -8.51 1.47
CA TYR A 72 -4.68 -8.05 2.32
C TYR A 72 -3.87 -7.01 1.56
N PHE A 73 -3.30 -6.04 2.28
CA PHE A 73 -2.30 -5.15 1.72
C PHE A 73 -0.96 -5.51 2.33
N VAL A 74 -0.03 -5.95 1.48
CA VAL A 74 1.29 -6.38 1.92
C VAL A 74 2.27 -5.26 1.66
N LEU A 75 2.81 -4.69 2.74
CA LEU A 75 3.80 -3.63 2.72
C LEU A 75 5.15 -4.19 3.17
N THR A 76 6.11 -4.22 2.26
CA THR A 76 7.46 -4.75 2.52
C THR A 76 8.46 -3.60 2.57
N PHE A 77 9.22 -3.53 3.66
CA PHE A 77 10.30 -2.55 3.84
C PHE A 77 11.66 -3.22 3.62
N TYR A 78 12.53 -2.56 2.87
CA TYR A 78 13.90 -2.98 2.61
C TYR A 78 14.85 -2.01 3.29
N ASP A 79 15.81 -2.57 4.05
CA ASP A 79 16.81 -1.79 4.78
C ASP A 79 16.11 -0.75 5.69
N THR A 80 15.39 -1.28 6.70
CA THR A 80 14.63 -0.49 7.67
C THR A 80 15.12 -0.71 9.10
N PRO A 81 15.27 0.34 9.91
CA PRO A 81 15.60 0.20 11.32
C PRO A 81 14.48 -0.45 12.14
N ILE A 82 13.25 -0.58 11.60
CA ILE A 82 12.14 -1.25 12.30
C ILE A 82 12.51 -2.68 12.68
N ALA A 83 13.24 -3.40 11.82
CA ALA A 83 13.62 -4.79 12.07
C ALA A 83 14.63 -4.96 13.21
N SER A 84 15.33 -3.87 13.58
CA SER A 84 16.38 -3.86 14.60
C SER A 84 15.90 -3.27 15.94
N SER A 85 14.69 -2.71 15.97
CA SER A 85 14.11 -2.04 17.14
C SER A 85 13.61 -3.08 18.15
N THR A 86 14.29 -3.19 19.29
CA THR A 86 13.91 -4.05 20.42
C THR A 86 12.84 -3.43 21.33
N GLY A 87 12.04 -2.46 20.83
CA GLY A 87 10.78 -2.08 21.48
C GLY A 87 10.65 -0.64 21.99
N LEU A 88 11.16 0.39 21.28
CA LEU A 88 11.00 1.79 21.76
C LEU A 88 10.93 2.87 20.66
N SER A 89 10.36 2.55 19.51
CA SER A 89 9.89 3.59 18.59
C SER A 89 8.50 3.22 18.12
N ASP A 90 7.53 4.12 18.33
CA ASP A 90 6.19 3.98 17.78
C ASP A 90 6.29 3.90 16.26
N VAL A 91 6.30 2.67 15.73
CA VAL A 91 6.26 2.43 14.29
C VAL A 91 4.87 2.78 13.82
N SER A 92 4.70 4.01 13.32
CA SER A 92 3.45 4.43 12.70
C SER A 92 3.37 3.85 11.29
N LEU A 93 2.47 2.87 11.11
CA LEU A 93 2.08 2.37 9.80
C LEU A 93 1.00 3.27 9.18
N PRO A 94 0.88 3.30 7.84
CA PRO A 94 -0.22 3.98 7.18
C PRO A 94 -1.56 3.31 7.56
N ARG A 95 -2.62 4.11 7.66
CA ARG A 95 -3.96 3.64 7.98
C ARG A 95 -4.66 3.17 6.72
N ILE A 96 -5.47 2.12 6.84
CA ILE A 96 -6.38 1.66 5.79
C ILE A 96 -7.78 2.18 6.13
N VAL A 97 -8.34 3.02 5.27
CA VAL A 97 -9.66 3.64 5.43
C VAL A 97 -10.58 3.13 4.33
N LYS A 98 -11.77 2.62 4.71
CA LYS A 98 -12.80 2.27 3.74
C LYS A 98 -13.52 3.55 3.31
N VAL A 99 -13.43 3.91 2.03
CA VAL A 99 -14.02 5.15 1.49
C VAL A 99 -15.27 4.92 0.66
N GLY A 100 -15.58 3.66 0.31
CA GLY A 100 -16.84 3.33 -0.36
C GLY A 100 -16.87 1.92 -0.95
N CYS A 101 -18.02 1.52 -1.47
CA CYS A 101 -18.19 0.35 -2.33
C CYS A 101 -18.48 0.89 -3.74
N ASN A 102 -17.60 0.61 -4.71
CA ASN A 102 -17.80 0.97 -6.13
C ASN A 102 -17.86 2.48 -6.43
N ALA A 103 -16.79 3.23 -6.15
CA ALA A 103 -16.56 4.50 -6.85
C ALA A 103 -15.93 4.20 -8.21
#